data_AF-A0A3C0G3I0-F1
#
_entry.id   AF-A0A3C0G3I0-F1
#
_cell.length_a   1.000
_cell.length_b   1.000
_cell.length_c   1.000
_cell.angle_alpha   90.00
_cell.angle_beta   90.00
_cell.angle_gamma   90.00
#
_symmetry.space_group_name_H-M   'P 1'
#
loop_
_entity.id
_entity.type
_entity.pdbx_description
1 polymer ?
#
loop_
_entity_poly.entity_id
_entity_poly.type
_entity_poly.pdbx_seq_one_letter_code
_entity_poly.pdbx_strand_id
1 'polypeptide(L)' 'QDIGLAKHGSMARKKRRTKKRRTKSRVNEAGNYTKPALRKRLFYAIKRGTKGGRAGQWSARKAQMLARRYKAAGGGYR' A
#
# COMPACT_ATOMS: atom_id res chain seq x y z
N GLN A 1 -47.24 32.13 12.97
CA GLN A 1 -45.84 32.41 12.60
C GLN A 1 -45.04 32.55 13.89
N ASP A 2 -43.95 31.85 14.16
CA ASP A 2 -43.49 30.51 13.81
C ASP A 2 -42.35 30.23 14.80
N ILE A 3 -42.56 29.20 15.63
CA ILE A 3 -41.63 28.22 16.19
C ILE A 3 -40.22 28.69 16.65
N GLY A 4 -40.00 28.55 17.95
CA GLY A 4 -38.72 28.77 18.63
C GLY A 4 -37.55 27.95 18.08
N LEU A 5 -36.40 28.62 18.01
CA LEU A 5 -35.13 28.10 17.54
C LEU A 5 -34.47 27.20 18.61
N ALA A 6 -34.89 25.93 18.69
CA ALA A 6 -34.20 24.92 19.49
C ALA A 6 -32.87 24.55 18.82
N LYS A 7 -31.76 25.02 19.41
CA LYS A 7 -30.39 24.59 19.10
C LYS A 7 -30.21 23.13 19.50
N HIS A 8 -30.38 22.21 18.55
CA HIS A 8 -29.95 20.83 18.71
C HIS A 8 -28.41 20.79 18.64
N GLY A 9 -27.77 20.82 19.81
CA GLY A 9 -26.37 20.46 19.96
C GLY A 9 -26.20 18.98 19.60
N SER A 10 -25.73 18.70 18.39
CA SER A 10 -25.28 17.37 17.98
C SER A 10 -24.07 17.00 18.85
N MET A 11 -24.29 16.17 19.87
CA MET A 11 -23.20 15.52 20.61
C MET A 11 -22.38 14.70 19.61
N ALA A 12 -21.21 15.22 19.24
CA ALA A 12 -20.22 14.50 18.46
C ALA A 12 -19.83 13.22 19.21
N ARG A 13 -20.45 12.11 18.82
CA ARG A 13 -20.20 10.78 19.37
C ARG A 13 -18.76 10.40 19.03
N LYS A 14 -17.85 10.66 19.98
CA LYS A 14 -16.41 10.35 19.91
C LYS A 14 -16.25 8.84 19.68
N LYS A 15 -16.11 8.42 18.42
CA LYS A 15 -15.84 7.01 18.05
C LYS A 15 -14.55 6.58 18.76
N ARG A 16 -14.69 5.78 19.82
CA ARG A 16 -13.57 5.10 20.48
C ARG A 16 -12.87 4.23 19.42
N ARG A 17 -11.69 4.65 18.96
CA ARG A 17 -10.83 3.85 18.09
C ARG A 17 -10.39 2.63 18.89
N THR A 18 -11.03 1.49 18.66
CA THR A 18 -10.54 0.21 19.16
C THR A 18 -9.15 -0.01 18.57
N LYS A 19 -8.16 -0.27 19.42
CA LYS A 19 -6.77 -0.49 19.03
C LYS A 19 -6.72 -1.83 18.29
N LYS A 20 -6.95 -1.80 16.96
CA LYS A 20 -6.93 -2.98 16.11
C LYS A 20 -5.57 -3.66 16.29
N ARG A 21 -5.57 -4.89 16.82
CA ARG A 21 -4.35 -5.70 16.99
C ARG A 21 -3.63 -5.71 15.64
N ARG A 22 -2.35 -5.30 15.63
CA ARG A 22 -1.54 -5.33 14.41
C ARG A 22 -1.38 -6.78 13.98
N THR A 23 -2.25 -7.25 13.10
CA THR A 23 -2.01 -8.49 12.36
C THR A 23 -0.72 -8.28 11.56
N LYS A 24 0.20 -9.24 11.65
CA LYS A 24 1.48 -9.16 10.93
C LYS A 24 1.17 -9.00 9.44
N SER A 25 1.68 -7.93 8.83
CA SER A 25 1.47 -7.67 7.41
C SER A 25 2.16 -8.75 6.57
N ARG A 26 1.39 -9.58 5.86
CA ARG A 26 1.88 -10.66 4.99
C ARG A 26 2.43 -10.19 3.63
N VAL A 27 2.64 -8.88 3.45
CA VAL A 27 3.01 -8.26 2.16
C VAL A 27 4.39 -8.70 1.64
N ASN A 28 5.24 -9.22 2.52
CA ASN A 28 6.59 -9.70 2.18
C ASN A 28 6.79 -11.19 2.46
N GLU A 29 5.74 -11.94 2.80
CA GLU A 29 5.87 -13.40 2.89
C GLU A 29 6.14 -13.96 1.49
N ALA A 30 7.18 -14.79 1.35
CA ALA A 30 7.61 -15.34 0.06
C ALA A 30 6.49 -16.09 -0.68
N GLY A 31 5.48 -16.58 0.06
CA GLY A 31 4.28 -17.22 -0.48
C GLY A 31 3.25 -16.26 -1.12
N ASN A 32 3.40 -14.94 -0.97
CA ASN A 32 2.49 -13.95 -1.55
C ASN A 32 2.82 -13.64 -3.03
N TYR A 33 3.84 -14.25 -3.62
CA TYR A 33 4.20 -14.01 -5.02
C TYR A 33 4.07 -15.30 -5.82
N THR A 34 3.27 -15.28 -6.89
CA THR A 34 3.11 -16.46 -7.75
C THR A 34 4.36 -16.75 -8.60
N LYS A 35 5.19 -15.74 -8.86
CA LYS A 35 6.44 -15.85 -9.64
C LYS A 35 7.60 -15.16 -8.92
N PRO A 36 8.14 -15.75 -7.83
CA PRO A 36 9.17 -15.13 -7.00
C PRO A 36 10.47 -14.84 -7.78
N ALA A 37 10.87 -15.72 -8.70
CA ALA A 37 12.05 -15.53 -9.55
C ALA A 37 11.91 -14.32 -10.50
N LEU A 38 10.73 -14.16 -11.13
CA LEU A 38 10.41 -13.02 -11.99
C LEU A 38 10.46 -11.71 -11.20
N ARG A 39 9.85 -11.68 -10.01
CA ARG A 39 9.90 -10.51 -9.12
C ARG A 39 11.33 -10.14 -8.76
N LYS A 40 12.16 -11.13 -8.41
CA LYS A 40 13.57 -10.91 -8.06
C LYS A 40 14.36 -10.30 -9.23
N ARG A 41 14.18 -10.82 -10.45
CA ARG A 41 14.80 -10.26 -11.68
C ARG A 41 14.37 -8.80 -11.92
N LEU A 42 13.07 -8.52 -11.86
CA LEU A 42 12.53 -7.18 -12.05
C LEU A 42 12.99 -6.20 -10.95
N PHE A 43 13.08 -6.66 -9.70
CA PHE A 43 13.56 -5.86 -8.57
C PHE A 43 14.99 -5.38 -8.80
N TYR A 44 15.91 -6.28 -9.16
CA TYR A 44 17.31 -5.88 -9.41
C TYR A 44 17.45 -4.98 -10.65
N ALA A 45 16.70 -5.27 -11.72
CA ALA A 45 16.69 -4.42 -12.91
C ALA A 45 16.22 -2.99 -12.60
N ILE A 46 15.15 -2.83 -11.81
CA ILE A 46 14.63 -1.52 -11.40
C ILE A 46 15.56 -0.84 -10.39
N LYS A 47 16.12 -1.59 -9.44
CA LYS A 47 17.05 -1.07 -8.42
C LYS A 47 18.27 -0.45 -9.09
N ARG A 48 18.84 -1.12 -10.10
CA ARG A 48 20.00 -0.63 -10.87
C ARG A 48 19.69 0.59 -11.74
N GLY A 49 18.44 0.74 -12.19
CA GLY A 49 18.02 1.90 -12.99
C GLY A 49 18.03 3.22 -12.21
N THR A 50 18.16 4.33 -12.93
CA THR A 50 18.06 5.72 -12.42
C THR A 50 16.62 6.26 -12.43
N LYS A 51 15.67 5.53 -13.04
CA LYS A 51 14.26 5.90 -13.02
C LYS A 51 13.69 5.71 -11.61
N GLY A 52 13.00 6.73 -11.10
CA GLY A 52 12.38 6.71 -9.78
C GLY A 52 13.34 6.91 -8.61
N GLY A 53 14.58 7.36 -8.82
CA GLY A 53 15.55 7.70 -7.78
C GLY A 53 16.96 7.29 -8.17
N ARG A 54 17.93 7.47 -7.27
CA ARG A 54 19.35 7.12 -7.53
C ARG A 54 19.50 5.63 -7.88
N ALA A 55 20.41 5.33 -8.80
CA ALA A 55 20.78 3.96 -9.13
C ALA A 55 21.28 3.22 -7.87
N GLY A 56 20.96 1.93 -7.78
CA GLY A 56 21.32 1.10 -6.63
C GLY A 56 20.44 1.29 -5.39
N GLN A 57 19.63 2.35 -5.31
CA GLN A 57 18.75 2.61 -4.16
C GLN A 57 17.32 2.15 -4.40
N TRP A 58 16.61 1.85 -3.30
CA TRP A 58 15.21 1.48 -3.32
C TRP A 58 14.33 2.63 -2.84
N SER A 59 13.37 3.04 -3.66
CA SER A 59 12.48 4.17 -3.40
C SER A 59 11.02 3.77 -3.59
N ALA A 60 10.09 4.61 -3.10
CA ALA A 60 8.66 4.39 -3.29
C ALA A 60 8.26 4.29 -4.77
N ARG A 61 8.81 5.17 -5.63
CA ARG A 61 8.52 5.16 -7.07
C ARG A 61 9.04 3.90 -7.77
N LYS A 62 10.18 3.35 -7.32
CA LYS A 62 10.69 2.06 -7.81
C LYS A 62 9.80 0.89 -7.40
N ALA A 63 9.25 0.89 -6.20
CA ALA A 63 8.30 -0.14 -5.75
C ALA A 63 7.00 -0.12 -6.58
N GLN A 64 6.47 1.07 -6.89
CA GLN A 64 5.31 1.21 -7.79
C GLN A 64 5.59 0.65 -9.19
N MET A 65 6.78 0.95 -9.75
CA MET A 65 7.18 0.38 -11.04
C MET A 65 7.32 -1.13 -10.99
N LEU A 66 7.87 -1.69 -9.91
CA LEU A 66 7.96 -3.13 -9.72
C LEU A 66 6.58 -3.76 -9.76
N ALA A 67 5.61 -3.22 -9.02
CA ALA A 67 4.24 -3.75 -9.00
C ALA A 67 3.61 -3.74 -10.39
N ARG A 68 3.73 -2.62 -11.13
CA ARG A 68 3.21 -2.49 -12.50
C ARG A 68 3.86 -3.49 -13.45
N ARG A 69 5.20 -3.59 -13.45
CA ARG A 69 5.94 -4.51 -14.33
C ARG A 69 5.71 -5.97 -13.97
N TYR A 70 5.61 -6.27 -12.69
CA TYR A 70 5.36 -7.62 -12.20
C TYR A 70 3.96 -8.08 -12.62
N LYS A 71 2.93 -7.24 -12.45
CA LYS A 71 1.58 -7.52 -12.95
C LYS A 71 1.55 -7.67 -14.47
N ALA A 72 2.21 -6.77 -15.21
CA ALA A 72 2.27 -6.83 -16.68
C ALA A 72 2.99 -8.08 -17.20
N ALA A 73 4.01 -8.57 -16.50
CA ALA A 73 4.71 -9.81 -16.82
C ALA A 73 3.97 -11.07 -16.33
N GLY A 74 2.69 -10.95 -15.97
CA GLY A 74 1.85 -12.06 -15.51
C GLY A 74 2.22 -12.58 -14.12
N GLY A 75 2.82 -11.74 -13.27
CA GLY A 75 3.06 -12.00 -11.86
C GLY A 75 1.82 -11.64 -11.02
N GLY A 76 1.40 -12.57 -10.17
CA GLY A 76 0.26 -12.43 -9.28
C GLY A 76 0.68 -12.35 -7.81
N TYR A 77 -0.31 -11.97 -6.98
CA TYR A 77 -0.22 -11.86 -5.53
C TYR A 77 -1.19 -12.86 -4.87
N ARG A 78 -0.91 -13.37 -3.67
CA ARG A 78 -1.75 -14.36 -2.94
C ARG A 78 -2.22 -13.85 -1.59
#